data_AF-A0A0L0SHR5-F1
#
_entry.id   AF-A0A0L0SHR5-F1
#
_cell.length_a   1.000
_cell.length_b   1.000
_cell.length_c   1.000
_cell.angle_alpha   90.00
_cell.angle_beta   90.00
_cell.angle_gamma   90.00
#
_symmetry.space_group_name_H-M   'P 1'
#
loop_
_entity.id
_entity.type
_entity.pdbx_description
1 polymer ?
#
loop_
_entity_poly.entity_id
_entity_poly.type
_entity_poly.pdbx_seq_one_letter_code
_entity_poly.pdbx_strand_id
1 'polypeptide(L)'
;MPPRLQRSSMRWRYLLEVDLVDLILYWPQSLAHLDLQFNEIEVPPAPLPPNLRTLILRGNSPDGDRANEWIPELPPTFRLLSMEDAGSAIFDLAPFSEVVYSNSIWT
;
A
#
# COMPACT_ATOMS: atom_id res chain seq x y z
N MET A 1 -7.91 -16.20 -6.04
CA MET A 1 -7.14 -16.16 -4.78
C MET A 1 -7.78 -17.04 -3.71
N PRO A 2 -7.03 -17.52 -2.69
CA PRO A 2 -7.60 -18.26 -1.56
C PRO A 2 -8.56 -17.38 -0.76
N PRO A 3 -9.80 -17.82 -0.48
CA PRO A 3 -10.84 -16.95 0.11
C PRO A 3 -10.55 -16.53 1.56
N ARG A 4 -9.68 -17.27 2.25
CA ARG A 4 -9.26 -17.02 3.65
C ARG A 4 -7.87 -16.38 3.75
N LEU A 5 -7.32 -15.88 2.65
CA LEU A 5 -5.99 -15.27 2.64
C LEU A 5 -6.01 -13.94 3.41
N GLN A 6 -5.39 -13.93 4.58
CA GLN A 6 -5.31 -12.74 5.44
C GLN A 6 -4.07 -11.88 5.20
N ARG A 7 -3.02 -12.47 4.64
CA ARG A 7 -1.74 -11.81 4.36
C ARG A 7 -1.29 -12.16 2.95
N SER A 8 -0.96 -11.14 2.17
CA SER A 8 -0.39 -11.29 0.83
C SER A 8 0.91 -10.51 0.76
N SER A 9 1.94 -11.11 0.17
CA SER A 9 3.25 -10.50 -0.01
C SER A 9 3.70 -10.68 -1.45
N MET A 10 3.90 -9.55 -2.13
CA MET A 10 4.34 -9.47 -3.53
C MET A 10 5.52 -8.51 -3.57
N ARG A 11 6.66 -8.98 -3.06
CA ARG A 11 7.90 -8.21 -2.94
C ARG A 11 8.84 -8.51 -4.11
N TRP A 12 9.63 -7.52 -4.55
CA TRP A 12 10.80 -7.70 -5.43
C TRP A 12 10.44 -8.30 -6.79
N ARG A 13 9.33 -7.85 -7.37
CA ARG A 13 8.81 -8.40 -8.63
C ARG A 13 8.79 -7.40 -9.78
N TYR A 14 9.40 -6.22 -9.61
CA TYR A 14 9.30 -5.12 -10.59
C TYR A 14 7.85 -4.81 -10.96
N LEU A 15 6.93 -4.95 -9.98
CA LEU A 15 5.51 -4.72 -10.23
C LEU A 15 5.26 -3.23 -10.43
N LEU A 16 4.50 -2.93 -11.48
CA LEU A 16 3.93 -1.61 -11.75
C LEU A 16 2.47 -1.58 -11.27
N GLU A 17 1.90 -0.37 -11.21
CA GLU A 17 0.48 -0.18 -10.90
C GLU A 17 -0.42 -1.02 -11.83
N VAL A 18 -0.10 -1.05 -13.13
CA VAL A 18 -0.88 -1.79 -14.14
C VAL A 18 -0.95 -3.29 -13.87
N ASP A 19 0.08 -3.87 -13.28
CA ASP A 19 0.12 -5.31 -12.95
C ASP A 19 -0.82 -5.66 -11.79
N LEU A 20 -1.24 -4.65 -11.02
CA LEU A 20 -2.13 -4.81 -9.87
C LEU A 20 -3.60 -4.53 -10.20
N VAL A 21 -3.90 -3.92 -11.35
CA VAL A 21 -5.26 -3.54 -11.77
C VAL A 21 -6.19 -4.75 -11.81
N ASP A 22 -5.76 -5.85 -12.41
CA ASP A 22 -6.55 -7.08 -12.47
C ASP A 22 -6.74 -7.69 -11.07
N LEU A 23 -5.79 -7.48 -10.17
CA LEU A 23 -5.80 -8.03 -8.82
C LEU A 23 -6.86 -7.36 -7.93
N ILE A 24 -7.19 -6.10 -8.22
CA ILE A 24 -8.22 -5.32 -7.53
C ILE A 24 -9.58 -6.01 -7.58
N LEU A 25 -9.90 -6.64 -8.71
CA LEU A 25 -11.16 -7.34 -8.93
C LEU A 25 -11.28 -8.63 -8.09
N TYR A 26 -10.17 -9.13 -7.56
CA TYR A 26 -10.10 -10.45 -6.92
C TYR A 26 -9.50 -10.41 -5.52
N TRP A 27 -9.49 -9.25 -4.86
CA TRP A 27 -9.02 -9.14 -3.49
C TRP A 27 -9.79 -10.12 -2.58
N PRO A 28 -9.09 -10.94 -1.77
CA PRO A 28 -9.74 -11.74 -0.74
C PRO A 28 -10.39 -10.79 0.26
N GLN A 29 -11.67 -11.02 0.56
CA GLN A 29 -12.40 -10.25 1.57
C GLN A 29 -11.76 -10.34 2.96
N SER A 30 -10.97 -11.39 3.22
CA SER A 30 -10.26 -11.58 4.49
C SER A 30 -8.87 -10.93 4.53
N LEU A 31 -8.40 -10.34 3.43
CA LEU A 31 -7.06 -9.78 3.33
C LEU A 31 -6.94 -8.55 4.22
N ALA A 32 -6.08 -8.66 5.24
CA ALA A 32 -5.86 -7.63 6.26
C ALA A 32 -4.45 -7.03 6.18
N HIS A 33 -3.51 -7.70 5.53
CA HIS A 33 -2.14 -7.27 5.38
C HIS A 33 -1.68 -7.46 3.94
N LEU A 34 -1.30 -6.35 3.30
CA LEU A 34 -0.81 -6.32 1.93
C LEU A 34 0.59 -5.73 1.94
N ASP A 35 1.52 -6.52 1.44
CA ASP A 35 2.91 -6.15 1.38
C ASP A 35 3.37 -6.11 -0.07
N LEU A 36 3.72 -4.91 -0.53
CA LEU A 36 4.14 -4.59 -1.88
C LEU A 36 5.55 -3.97 -1.87
N GLN A 37 6.38 -4.24 -0.85
CA GLN A 37 7.67 -3.56 -0.74
C GLN A 37 8.66 -3.92 -1.85
N PHE A 38 9.51 -2.94 -2.20
CA PHE A 38 10.55 -2.99 -3.23
C PHE A 38 9.99 -3.44 -4.59
N ASN A 39 9.05 -2.66 -5.11
CA ASN A 39 8.60 -2.72 -6.49
C ASN A 39 8.74 -1.31 -7.10
N GLU A 40 8.10 -1.05 -8.24
CA GLU A 40 8.12 0.24 -8.93
C GLU A 40 6.74 0.91 -8.88
N ILE A 41 6.07 0.81 -7.72
CA ILE A 41 4.70 1.30 -7.55
C ILE A 41 4.73 2.79 -7.20
N GLU A 42 4.36 3.63 -8.17
CA GLU A 42 4.16 5.06 -7.97
C GLU A 42 2.81 5.38 -7.32
N VAL A 43 1.76 4.64 -7.71
CA VAL A 43 0.42 4.78 -7.12
C VAL A 43 -0.09 3.40 -6.70
N PRO A 44 -0.44 3.21 -5.42
CA PRO A 44 -1.05 1.98 -4.95
C PRO A 44 -2.37 1.70 -5.68
N PRO A 45 -2.70 0.43 -5.95
CA PRO A 45 -3.95 0.08 -6.60
C PRO A 45 -5.15 0.49 -5.73
N ALA A 46 -6.12 1.19 -6.32
CA ALA A 46 -7.39 1.56 -5.69
C ALA A 46 -8.58 1.00 -6.47
N PRO A 47 -9.60 0.39 -5.81
CA PRO A 47 -9.72 0.22 -4.36
C PRO A 47 -8.80 -0.87 -3.77
N LEU A 48 -8.37 -0.64 -2.53
CA LEU A 48 -7.66 -1.62 -1.72
C LEU A 48 -8.62 -2.68 -1.15
N PRO A 49 -8.11 -3.81 -0.62
CA PRO A 49 -8.96 -4.83 0.01
C PRO A 49 -9.83 -4.21 1.12
N PRO A 50 -11.14 -4.52 1.19
CA PRO A 50 -12.07 -3.80 2.08
C PRO A 50 -11.79 -3.98 3.58
N ASN A 51 -11.08 -5.03 3.96
CA ASN A 51 -10.67 -5.30 5.34
C ASN A 51 -9.17 -5.07 5.59
N LEU A 52 -8.49 -4.36 4.68
CA LEU A 52 -7.07 -4.08 4.80
C LEU A 52 -6.79 -3.21 6.03
N ARG A 53 -5.86 -3.65 6.85
CA ARG A 53 -5.39 -2.93 8.04
C ARG A 53 -3.99 -2.40 7.88
N THR A 54 -3.16 -3.10 7.09
CA THR A 54 -1.75 -2.78 6.92
C THR A 54 -1.37 -2.82 5.46
N LEU A 55 -0.76 -1.72 4.99
CA LEU A 55 -0.13 -1.63 3.68
C LEU A 55 1.36 -1.31 3.84
N ILE A 56 2.21 -2.11 3.20
CA ILE A 56 3.66 -1.87 3.16
C ILE A 56 4.07 -1.55 1.72
N LEU A 57 4.58 -0.34 1.52
CA LEU A 57 5.09 0.22 0.27
C LEU A 57 6.58 0.59 0.35
N ARG A 58 7.30 0.21 1.42
CA ARG A 58 8.74 0.47 1.56
C ARG A 58 9.53 0.08 0.30
N GLY A 59 10.55 0.84 -0.08
CA GLY A 59 11.36 0.53 -1.27
C GLY A 59 10.61 0.70 -2.60
N ASN A 60 9.40 1.27 -2.57
CA ASN A 60 8.79 1.88 -3.75
C ASN A 60 9.06 3.39 -3.69
N SER A 61 8.74 4.09 -4.79
CA SER A 61 8.78 5.55 -4.86
C SER A 61 7.37 6.11 -5.13
N PRO A 62 6.42 5.92 -4.20
CA PRO A 62 5.06 6.40 -4.42
C PRO A 62 5.04 7.91 -4.54
N ASP A 63 4.36 8.41 -5.57
CA ASP A 63 4.29 9.83 -5.85
C ASP A 63 3.40 10.53 -4.81
N GLY A 64 4.04 11.32 -3.94
CA GLY A 64 3.37 12.07 -2.89
C GLY A 64 2.31 13.04 -3.39
N ASP A 65 2.50 13.61 -4.59
CA ASP A 65 1.54 14.54 -5.19
C ASP A 65 0.26 13.81 -5.62
N ARG A 66 0.37 12.51 -5.92
CA ARG A 66 -0.73 11.62 -6.28
C ARG A 66 -1.35 10.90 -5.08
N ALA A 67 -0.94 11.23 -3.84
CA ALA A 67 -1.55 10.70 -2.62
C ALA A 67 -3.08 10.89 -2.56
N ASN A 68 -3.57 12.00 -3.13
CA ASN A 68 -5.00 12.31 -3.23
C ASN A 68 -5.81 11.26 -4.01
N GLU A 69 -5.18 10.46 -4.86
CA GLU A 69 -5.86 9.49 -5.72
C GLU A 69 -6.24 8.20 -4.98
N TRP A 70 -5.51 7.85 -3.92
CA TRP A 70 -5.65 6.53 -3.28
C TRP A 70 -5.85 6.60 -1.76
N ILE A 71 -5.44 7.68 -1.10
CA ILE A 71 -5.69 7.87 0.34
C ILE A 71 -7.19 7.92 0.69
N PRO A 72 -8.05 8.65 -0.07
CA PRO A 72 -9.48 8.66 0.20
C PRO A 72 -10.15 7.29 0.03
N GLU A 73 -9.55 6.41 -0.77
CA GLU A 73 -10.04 5.05 -1.06
C GLU A 73 -9.56 4.01 -0.02
N LEU A 74 -8.86 4.44 1.02
CA LEU A 74 -8.43 3.56 2.09
C LEU A 74 -9.63 3.06 2.90
N PRO A 75 -9.70 1.75 3.19
CA PRO A 75 -10.84 1.21 3.91
C PRO A 75 -10.90 1.75 5.34
N PRO A 76 -12.08 1.85 5.96
CA PRO A 76 -12.23 2.33 7.34
C PRO A 76 -11.53 1.43 8.38
N THR A 77 -11.15 0.22 7.98
CA THR A 77 -10.39 -0.74 8.79
C THR A 77 -8.87 -0.49 8.74
N PHE A 78 -8.40 0.40 7.88
CA PHE A 78 -6.99 0.72 7.68
C PHE A 78 -6.37 1.33 8.94
N ARG A 79 -5.12 0.96 9.26
CA ARG A 79 -4.44 1.37 10.50
C ARG A 79 -3.00 1.78 10.29
N LEU A 80 -2.26 1.05 9.46
CA LEU A 80 -0.81 1.22 9.31
C LEU A 80 -0.41 1.33 7.85
N LEU A 81 0.32 2.40 7.55
CA LEU A 81 1.02 2.60 6.28
C LEU A 81 2.52 2.63 6.56
N SER A 82 3.28 1.81 5.84
CA SER A 82 4.75 1.82 5.90
C SER A 82 5.34 2.16 4.54
N MET A 83 6.16 3.19 4.48
CA MET A 83 6.81 3.68 3.26
C MET A 83 8.09 4.45 3.60
N GLU A 84 8.98 4.64 2.62
CA GLU A 84 10.30 5.25 2.82
C GLU A 84 10.32 6.76 2.52
N ASP A 85 9.73 7.16 1.39
CA ASP A 85 9.54 8.55 1.00
C ASP A 85 8.16 8.70 0.37
N ALA A 86 7.45 9.75 0.75
CA ALA A 86 6.05 9.95 0.42
C ALA A 86 5.73 11.40 0.05
N GLY A 87 6.74 12.27 0.03
CA GLY A 87 6.52 13.71 -0.02
C GLY A 87 5.75 14.24 1.20
N SER A 88 5.66 15.57 1.33
CA SER A 88 4.93 16.21 2.44
C SER A 88 3.41 16.11 2.28
N ALA A 89 2.90 16.01 1.05
CA ALA A 89 1.47 16.03 0.75
C ALA A 89 0.70 14.84 1.33
N ILE A 90 1.36 13.69 1.53
CA ILE A 90 0.70 12.51 2.08
C ILE A 90 0.24 12.73 3.53
N PHE A 91 0.97 13.53 4.31
CA PHE A 91 0.72 13.73 5.73
C PHE A 91 -0.53 14.56 5.99
N ASP A 92 -0.82 15.50 5.09
CA ASP A 92 -2.00 16.34 5.18
C ASP A 92 -3.28 15.58 4.85
N LEU A 93 -3.16 14.45 4.14
CA LEU A 93 -4.28 13.66 3.63
C LEU A 93 -4.52 12.39 4.45
N ALA A 94 -3.49 11.89 5.14
CA ALA A 94 -3.46 10.61 5.82
C ALA A 94 -4.27 10.61 7.15
N PRO A 95 -5.36 9.84 7.28
CA PRO A 95 -6.07 9.67 8.55
C PRO A 95 -5.44 8.64 9.51
N PHE A 96 -4.15 8.30 9.35
CA PHE A 96 -3.57 7.10 9.97
C PHE A 96 -3.10 7.31 11.42
N SER A 97 -3.19 6.25 12.21
CA SER A 97 -2.72 6.24 13.61
C SER A 97 -1.19 6.22 13.70
N GLU A 98 -0.52 5.63 12.70
CA GLU A 98 0.91 5.37 12.71
C GLU A 98 1.44 5.29 11.27
N VAL A 99 2.36 6.19 10.91
CA VAL A 99 3.15 6.11 9.67
C VAL A 99 4.57 5.76 10.06
N VAL A 100 5.01 4.58 9.63
CA VAL A 100 6.36 4.09 9.97
C VAL A 100 7.32 4.42 8.84
N TYR A 101 8.17 5.41 9.10
CA TYR A 101 9.33 5.72 8.27
C TYR A 101 10.48 4.79 8.63
N SER A 102 10.93 4.00 7.67
CA SER A 102 12.18 3.28 7.81
C SER A 102 13.23 4.00 6.97
N ASN A 103 13.98 4.92 7.57
CA ASN A 103 15.26 5.34 6.99
C ASN A 103 16.15 4.10 6.92
N SER A 104 16.25 3.48 5.75
CA SER A 104 17.20 2.41 5.48
C SER A 104 18.62 2.99 5.54
N ILE A 105 19.16 3.17 6.74
CA ILE A 105 20.61 3.16 6.93
C ILE A 105 21.02 1.70 6.80
N TRP A 106 21.35 1.27 5.58
CA TRP A 106 22.17 0.07 5.41
C TRP A 106 23.59 0.43 5.88
N THR A 107 23.93 0.03 7.11
CA THR A 107 25.31 -0.18 7.57
C THR A 107 25.42 -1.58 8.13
#